data_AF-A0ABD4KSM4-F1
#
_entry.id   AF-A0ABD4KSM4-F1
#
_cell.length_a   1.000
_cell.length_b   1.000
_cell.length_c   1.000
_cell.angle_alpha   90.00
_cell.angle_beta   90.00
_cell.angle_gamma   90.00
#
_symmetry.space_group_name_H-M   'P 1'
#
loop_
_entity.id
_entity.type
_entity.pdbx_description
1 polymer ?
#
loop_
_entity_poly.entity_id
_entity_poly.type
_entity_poly.pdbx_seq_one_letter_code
_entity_poly.pdbx_strand_id
1 'polypeptide(L)'
;ALNILNDSNSLNKHFQLFIGYVYGLDNITIQNRYTYCNRVKLLFRNIAQDKRLSLSDVKLSSIKISEDAQNCLAQFNKLEIDKTKSDYLNGWQAVSKEGKSIEVHLDTLYVNFGEDFTNKIHHAIKNYALKNKSSTLIVVLGGLKTLFGGMSTVYAERDGLTIETYLSRNHIQSFFHKVFKVLFVRSQAAMLCPKVFHKRWRDIVGYYTECFIYTGVFDEPHKPFIVPKWKDPKDAAPTFLVGGNTTQQESNRWFANIPLKIKDEEAVSIIQKRLERDMAYIKQVCLVKFEELLERERRNKAFLKTGLVKPLRCNSHTPHYYNTVGADKLNNTVATFYAHGVGAKLHYCSFLCFYGNAKQLNTELNLPSSATLNVLLTLLVMEHPLITPSWLEKW
;
A
#
# COMPACT_ATOMS: atom_id res chain seq x y z
N ALA A 1 -8.72 -5.21 27.73
CA ALA A 1 -7.32 -4.77 27.87
C ALA A 1 -7.16 -3.48 28.70
N LEU A 2 -8.19 -2.63 28.85
CA LEU A 2 -8.10 -1.36 29.59
C LEU A 2 -7.80 -1.49 31.10
N ASN A 3 -8.10 -2.63 31.72
CA ASN A 3 -7.97 -2.80 33.18
C ASN A 3 -6.53 -2.74 33.70
N ILE A 4 -5.52 -2.95 32.84
CA ILE A 4 -4.09 -2.93 33.23
C ILE A 4 -3.65 -1.54 33.70
N LEU A 5 -4.33 -0.48 33.23
CA LEU A 5 -4.00 0.92 33.54
C LEU A 5 -4.91 1.52 34.62
N ASN A 6 -5.78 0.72 35.25
CA ASN A 6 -6.72 1.22 36.27
C ASN A 6 -6.00 1.61 37.57
N ASP A 7 -4.92 0.92 37.91
CA ASP A 7 -4.17 1.12 39.14
C ASP A 7 -2.72 0.63 39.00
N SER A 8 -1.85 1.09 39.91
CA SER A 8 -0.43 0.73 39.91
C SER A 8 -0.19 -0.76 40.11
N ASN A 9 -1.03 -1.48 40.86
CA ASN A 9 -0.83 -2.91 41.11
C ASN A 9 -1.10 -3.71 39.83
N SER A 10 -2.17 -3.39 39.12
CA SER A 10 -2.51 -3.99 37.83
C SER A 10 -1.41 -3.77 36.78
N LEU A 11 -0.88 -2.54 36.71
CA LEU A 11 0.24 -2.20 35.83
C LEU A 11 1.50 -3.01 36.18
N ASN A 12 1.87 -3.04 37.45
CA ASN A 12 3.06 -3.74 37.93
C ASN A 12 2.96 -5.25 37.75
N LYS A 13 1.80 -5.84 38.02
CA LYS A 13 1.54 -7.26 37.77
C LYS A 13 1.75 -7.59 36.29
N HIS A 14 1.19 -6.78 35.39
CA HIS A 14 1.38 -6.99 33.95
C HIS A 14 2.85 -6.81 33.51
N PHE A 15 3.53 -5.79 34.05
CA PHE A 15 4.96 -5.57 33.80
C PHE A 15 5.83 -6.76 34.23
N GLN A 16 5.60 -7.29 35.44
CA GLN A 16 6.32 -8.45 35.97
C GLN A 16 6.03 -9.72 35.15
N LEU A 17 4.76 -9.95 34.76
CA LEU A 17 4.41 -11.06 33.87
C LEU A 17 5.10 -10.96 32.50
N PHE A 18 5.24 -9.76 31.93
CA PHE A 18 5.96 -9.55 30.67
C PHE A 18 7.45 -9.88 30.82
N ILE A 19 8.09 -9.45 31.91
CA ILE A 19 9.48 -9.81 32.19
C ILE A 19 9.62 -11.33 32.34
N GLY A 20 8.70 -11.95 33.08
CA GLY A 20 8.66 -13.41 33.26
C GLY A 20 8.55 -14.14 31.91
N TYR A 21 7.67 -13.68 31.02
CA TYR A 21 7.55 -14.21 29.66
C TYR A 21 8.88 -14.16 28.90
N VAL A 22 9.55 -12.99 28.85
CA VAL A 22 10.84 -12.84 28.14
C VAL A 22 11.92 -13.76 28.72
N TYR A 23 11.95 -13.93 30.04
CA TYR A 23 12.89 -14.83 30.70
C TYR A 23 12.57 -16.32 30.55
N GLY A 24 11.32 -16.66 30.19
CA GLY A 24 10.89 -18.01 29.86
C GLY A 24 11.17 -18.44 28.41
N LEU A 25 11.69 -17.54 27.55
CA LEU A 25 12.02 -17.86 26.15
C LEU A 25 13.38 -18.56 26.03
N ASP A 26 13.38 -19.85 25.72
CA ASP A 26 14.59 -20.70 25.68
C ASP A 26 15.60 -20.31 24.59
N ASN A 27 15.17 -19.62 23.53
CA ASN A 27 16.00 -19.29 22.37
C ASN A 27 16.73 -17.93 22.46
N ILE A 28 16.76 -17.28 23.64
CA ILE A 28 17.34 -15.94 23.83
C ILE A 28 18.43 -15.96 24.90
N THR A 29 19.59 -15.37 24.60
CA THR A 29 20.70 -15.22 25.56
C THR A 29 20.33 -14.29 26.72
N ILE A 30 20.97 -14.46 27.89
CA ILE A 30 20.75 -13.61 29.08
C ILE A 30 20.94 -12.11 28.76
N GLN A 31 21.97 -11.78 27.99
CA GLN A 31 22.23 -10.40 27.57
C GLN A 31 21.11 -9.81 26.70
N ASN A 32 20.53 -10.61 25.81
CA ASN A 32 19.39 -10.17 24.99
C ASN A 32 18.11 -10.05 25.82
N ARG A 33 17.84 -10.99 26.74
CA ARG A 33 16.72 -10.89 27.71
C ARG A 33 16.80 -9.61 28.53
N TYR A 34 17.98 -9.29 29.07
CA TYR A 34 18.26 -8.03 29.78
C TYR A 34 17.98 -6.80 28.90
N THR A 35 18.47 -6.82 27.66
CA THR A 35 18.30 -5.69 26.72
C THR A 35 16.82 -5.46 26.38
N TYR A 36 16.06 -6.52 26.08
CA TYR A 36 14.62 -6.42 25.80
C TYR A 36 13.84 -5.93 27.02
N CYS A 37 14.09 -6.52 28.19
CA CYS A 37 13.39 -6.13 29.41
C CYS A 37 13.68 -4.68 29.83
N ASN A 38 14.90 -4.17 29.61
CA ASN A 38 15.19 -2.75 29.87
C ASN A 38 14.47 -1.79 28.92
N ARG A 39 14.31 -2.16 27.64
CA ARG A 39 13.50 -1.38 26.70
C ARG A 39 12.04 -1.36 27.11
N VAL A 40 11.50 -2.50 27.53
CA VAL A 40 10.14 -2.62 28.06
C VAL A 40 9.98 -1.83 29.35
N LYS A 41 10.95 -1.88 30.25
CA LYS A 41 10.97 -1.08 31.49
C LYS A 41 10.90 0.41 31.20
N LEU A 42 11.63 0.90 30.21
CA LEU A 42 11.55 2.30 29.77
C LEU A 42 10.16 2.65 29.24
N LEU A 43 9.57 1.77 28.41
CA LEU A 43 8.21 1.95 27.90
C LEU A 43 7.18 2.02 29.04
N PHE A 44 7.21 1.08 29.98
CA PHE A 44 6.29 1.06 31.12
C PHE A 44 6.50 2.25 32.06
N ARG A 45 7.73 2.75 32.22
CA ARG A 45 7.99 3.99 32.96
C ARG A 45 7.32 5.18 32.30
N ASN A 46 7.39 5.31 30.98
CA ASN A 46 6.71 6.38 30.24
C ASN A 46 5.18 6.27 30.38
N ILE A 47 4.62 5.06 30.28
CA ILE A 47 3.18 4.83 30.47
C ILE A 47 2.76 5.19 31.91
N ALA A 48 3.53 4.76 32.91
CA ALA A 48 3.25 5.07 34.31
C ALA A 48 3.28 6.58 34.57
N GLN A 49 4.26 7.30 34.03
CA GLN A 49 4.36 8.76 34.14
C GLN A 49 3.15 9.46 33.50
N ASP A 50 2.77 9.08 32.29
CA ASP A 50 1.61 9.65 31.58
C ASP A 50 0.30 9.44 32.38
N LYS A 51 0.14 8.25 32.98
CA LYS A 51 -1.06 7.88 33.75
C LYS A 51 -0.98 8.23 35.24
N ARG A 52 0.09 8.88 35.69
CA ARG A 52 0.35 9.18 37.12
C ARG A 52 0.29 7.94 38.02
N LEU A 53 0.75 6.80 37.51
CA LEU A 53 0.87 5.53 38.23
C LEU A 53 2.30 5.31 38.72
N SER A 54 2.46 4.40 39.68
CA SER A 54 3.78 3.99 40.19
C SER A 54 4.24 2.69 39.54
N LEU A 55 5.51 2.64 39.12
CA LEU A 55 6.14 1.44 38.58
C LEU A 55 7.21 0.92 39.54
N SER A 56 7.08 -0.34 39.91
CA SER A 56 8.04 -1.12 40.68
C SER A 56 9.37 -1.25 39.95
N ASP A 57 10.46 -1.14 40.70
CA ASP A 57 11.80 -1.28 40.14
C ASP A 57 12.22 -2.75 40.17
N VAL A 58 12.09 -3.43 39.03
CA VAL A 58 12.61 -4.79 38.86
C VAL A 58 14.11 -4.70 38.51
N LYS A 59 14.97 -5.28 39.36
CA LYS A 59 16.42 -5.35 39.13
C LYS A 59 16.75 -6.46 38.14
N LEU A 60 17.44 -6.11 37.06
CA LEU A 60 17.84 -7.03 35.99
C LEU A 60 19.37 -7.08 35.90
N SER A 61 19.92 -8.21 35.46
CA SER A 61 21.36 -8.36 35.21
C SER A 61 21.60 -8.92 33.81
N SER A 62 22.68 -8.44 33.17
CA SER A 62 23.14 -8.91 31.86
C SER A 62 24.00 -10.17 31.94
N ILE A 63 24.43 -10.57 33.14
CA ILE A 63 25.39 -11.66 33.37
C ILE A 63 24.69 -12.90 33.92
N LYS A 64 23.75 -12.72 34.85
CA LYS A 64 22.99 -13.81 35.48
C LYS A 64 21.52 -13.46 35.61
N ILE A 65 20.66 -14.46 35.81
CA ILE A 65 19.26 -14.24 36.16
C ILE A 65 19.23 -13.67 37.58
N SER A 66 18.63 -12.50 37.77
CA SER A 66 18.44 -11.88 39.08
C SER A 66 17.30 -12.53 39.84
N GLU A 67 17.26 -12.36 41.16
CA GLU A 67 16.18 -12.84 42.01
C GLU A 67 14.82 -12.26 41.57
N ASP A 68 14.75 -10.96 41.28
CA ASP A 68 13.54 -10.32 40.77
C ASP A 68 13.07 -10.94 39.44
N ALA A 69 14.00 -11.24 38.52
CA ALA A 69 13.67 -11.87 37.24
C ALA A 69 13.18 -13.32 37.44
N GLN A 70 13.78 -14.05 38.37
CA GLN A 70 13.34 -15.40 38.73
C GLN A 70 11.93 -15.39 39.34
N ASN A 71 11.63 -14.40 40.20
CA ASN A 71 10.30 -14.20 40.77
C ASN A 71 9.27 -13.86 39.68
N CYS A 72 9.63 -12.99 38.73
CA CYS A 72 8.78 -12.68 37.57
C CYS A 72 8.49 -13.94 36.72
N LEU A 73 9.51 -14.77 36.47
CA LEU A 73 9.37 -16.03 35.73
C LEU A 73 8.46 -17.01 36.48
N ALA A 74 8.63 -17.16 37.80
CA ALA A 74 7.78 -18.02 38.61
C ALA A 74 6.31 -17.54 38.62
N GLN A 75 6.06 -16.23 38.61
CA GLN A 75 4.72 -15.68 38.46
C GLN A 75 4.13 -15.97 37.08
N PHE A 76 4.93 -15.83 36.02
CA PHE A 76 4.48 -16.12 34.65
C PHE A 76 4.14 -17.61 34.46
N ASN A 77 4.95 -18.52 35.00
CA ASN A 77 4.71 -19.97 34.88
C ASN A 77 3.44 -20.44 35.62
N LYS A 78 2.94 -19.66 36.58
CA LYS A 78 1.66 -19.92 37.26
C LYS A 78 0.45 -19.39 36.48
N LEU A 79 0.68 -18.61 35.43
CA LEU A 79 -0.40 -18.04 34.63
C LEU A 79 -0.99 -19.12 33.72
N GLU A 80 -2.30 -19.35 33.84
CA GLU A 80 -3.03 -20.10 32.83
C GLU A 80 -3.11 -19.27 31.56
N ILE A 81 -2.36 -19.70 30.54
CA ILE A 81 -2.39 -19.06 29.23
C ILE A 81 -3.73 -19.42 28.58
N ASP A 82 -4.48 -18.39 28.23
CA ASP A 82 -5.67 -18.49 27.41
C ASP A 82 -5.28 -19.07 26.04
N LYS A 83 -5.52 -20.37 25.85
CA LYS A 83 -5.14 -21.10 24.64
C LYS A 83 -5.78 -20.50 23.40
N THR A 84 -7.04 -20.07 23.48
CA THR A 84 -7.75 -19.45 22.35
C THR A 84 -7.02 -18.18 21.90
N LYS A 85 -6.62 -17.31 22.83
CA LYS A 85 -5.82 -16.11 22.48
C LYS A 85 -4.42 -16.46 22.00
N SER A 86 -3.79 -17.47 22.58
CA SER A 86 -2.48 -17.93 22.16
C SER A 86 -2.50 -18.46 20.73
N ASP A 87 -3.49 -19.29 20.39
CA ASP A 87 -3.65 -19.88 19.06
C ASP A 87 -3.96 -18.81 18.02
N TYR A 88 -4.82 -17.85 18.35
CA TYR A 88 -5.05 -16.67 17.52
C TYR A 88 -3.76 -15.86 17.26
N LEU A 89 -2.93 -15.63 18.28
CA LEU A 89 -1.66 -14.89 18.14
C LEU A 89 -0.56 -15.68 17.42
N ASN A 90 -0.56 -17.00 17.52
CA ASN A 90 0.30 -17.88 16.72
C ASN A 90 -0.05 -17.83 15.23
N GLY A 91 -1.27 -17.37 14.92
CA GLY A 91 -1.77 -17.20 13.57
C GLY A 91 -1.98 -18.53 12.85
N TRP A 92 -2.25 -18.44 11.55
CA TRP A 92 -2.58 -19.60 10.73
C TRP A 92 -1.41 -19.92 9.81
N GLN A 93 -0.77 -21.08 10.03
CA GLN A 93 0.37 -21.53 9.24
C GLN A 93 -0.05 -22.58 8.21
N ALA A 94 0.55 -22.53 7.02
CA ALA A 94 0.44 -23.57 6.01
C ALA A 94 1.84 -23.99 5.53
N VAL A 95 2.03 -25.28 5.27
CA VAL A 95 3.30 -25.82 4.80
C VAL A 95 3.23 -26.04 3.30
N SER A 96 4.17 -25.47 2.56
CA SER A 96 4.26 -25.64 1.11
C SER A 96 4.67 -27.07 0.74
N LYS A 97 4.59 -27.42 -0.56
CA LYS A 97 5.13 -28.68 -1.10
C LYS A 97 6.60 -28.92 -0.74
N GLU A 98 7.36 -27.85 -0.50
CA GLU A 98 8.79 -27.85 -0.20
C GLU A 98 9.08 -27.85 1.32
N GLY A 99 8.07 -28.04 2.16
CA GLY A 99 8.24 -28.07 3.62
C GLY A 99 8.41 -26.70 4.26
N LYS A 100 8.21 -25.59 3.52
CA LYS A 100 8.35 -24.24 4.08
C LYS A 100 7.05 -23.79 4.72
N SER A 101 7.11 -23.37 5.99
CA SER A 101 5.98 -22.76 6.70
C SER A 101 5.76 -21.33 6.23
N ILE A 102 4.50 -20.99 5.94
CA ILE A 102 4.08 -19.66 5.50
C ILE A 102 2.81 -19.27 6.25
N GLU A 103 2.76 -18.03 6.72
CA GLU A 103 1.58 -17.47 7.37
C GLU A 103 0.47 -17.17 6.34
N VAL A 104 -0.77 -17.56 6.66
CA VAL A 104 -1.95 -17.47 5.79
C VAL A 104 -2.72 -16.15 5.99
N HIS A 105 -2.46 -15.42 7.08
CA HIS A 105 -3.08 -14.14 7.42
C HIS A 105 -4.62 -14.15 7.45
N LEU A 106 -5.23 -15.07 8.21
CA LEU A 106 -6.70 -15.20 8.30
C LEU A 106 -7.36 -14.33 9.37
N ASP A 107 -6.63 -13.43 10.00
CA ASP A 107 -7.13 -12.52 11.05
C ASP A 107 -8.42 -11.81 10.64
N THR A 108 -8.45 -11.28 9.41
CA THR A 108 -9.63 -10.61 8.87
C THR A 108 -10.87 -11.51 8.84
N LEU A 109 -10.71 -12.80 8.55
CA LEU A 109 -11.84 -13.74 8.59
C LEU A 109 -12.26 -14.04 10.02
N TYR A 110 -11.30 -14.25 10.91
CA TYR A 110 -11.58 -14.56 12.31
C TYR A 110 -12.39 -13.46 12.99
N VAL A 111 -11.97 -12.20 12.79
CA VAL A 111 -12.64 -11.03 13.39
C VAL A 111 -14.04 -10.80 12.81
N ASN A 112 -14.26 -11.05 11.52
CA ASN A 112 -15.52 -10.70 10.85
C ASN A 112 -16.50 -11.87 10.73
N PHE A 113 -16.03 -13.12 10.78
CA PHE A 113 -16.84 -14.31 10.52
C PHE A 113 -16.68 -15.42 11.56
N GLY A 114 -15.79 -15.24 12.56
CA GLY A 114 -15.60 -16.17 13.65
C GLY A 114 -14.61 -17.31 13.37
N GLU A 115 -14.38 -18.09 14.42
CA GLU A 115 -13.37 -19.16 14.46
C GLU A 115 -13.71 -20.32 13.52
N ASP A 116 -14.95 -20.82 13.56
CA ASP A 116 -15.36 -22.00 12.78
C ASP A 116 -15.18 -21.80 11.27
N PHE A 117 -15.66 -20.67 10.75
CA PHE A 117 -15.49 -20.31 9.35
C PHE A 117 -14.00 -20.17 8.99
N THR A 118 -13.23 -19.53 9.86
CA THR A 118 -11.79 -19.33 9.66
C THR A 118 -11.03 -20.65 9.61
N ASN A 119 -11.35 -21.59 10.50
CA ASN A 119 -10.74 -22.91 10.55
C ASN A 119 -11.11 -23.75 9.31
N LYS A 120 -12.34 -23.64 8.80
CA LYS A 120 -12.76 -24.25 7.53
C LYS A 120 -11.90 -23.74 6.35
N ILE A 121 -11.70 -22.42 6.26
CA ILE A 121 -10.86 -21.81 5.22
C ILE A 121 -9.39 -22.20 5.39
N HIS A 122 -8.88 -22.21 6.62
CA HIS A 122 -7.50 -22.59 6.92
C HIS A 122 -7.21 -24.02 6.47
N HIS A 123 -8.12 -24.96 6.77
CA HIS A 123 -7.97 -26.35 6.39
C HIS A 123 -7.88 -26.52 4.86
N ALA A 124 -8.75 -25.82 4.11
CA ALA A 124 -8.70 -25.81 2.65
C ALA A 124 -7.37 -25.29 2.10
N ILE A 125 -6.87 -24.17 2.66
CA ILE A 125 -5.60 -23.59 2.26
C ILE A 125 -4.42 -24.51 2.61
N LYS A 126 -4.43 -25.21 3.75
CA LYS A 126 -3.39 -26.20 4.09
C LYS A 126 -3.29 -27.30 3.03
N ASN A 127 -4.43 -27.83 2.59
CA ASN A 127 -4.47 -28.86 1.56
C ASN A 127 -3.97 -28.34 0.20
N TYR A 128 -4.30 -27.09 -0.13
CA TYR A 128 -3.81 -26.43 -1.34
C TYR A 128 -2.30 -26.13 -1.27
N ALA A 129 -1.78 -25.72 -0.11
CA ALA A 129 -0.39 -25.38 0.12
C ALA A 129 0.55 -26.56 -0.13
N LEU A 130 0.17 -27.78 0.28
CA LEU A 130 0.94 -29.00 0.06
C LEU A 130 1.19 -29.32 -1.42
N LYS A 131 0.36 -28.77 -2.34
CA LYS A 131 0.49 -28.98 -3.79
C LYS A 131 1.35 -27.93 -4.48
N ASN A 132 1.68 -26.83 -3.79
CA ASN A 132 2.29 -25.64 -4.39
C ASN A 132 3.68 -25.32 -3.83
N LYS A 133 4.55 -24.77 -4.68
CA LYS A 133 5.85 -24.22 -4.24
C LYS A 133 5.64 -22.99 -3.35
N SER A 134 6.61 -22.67 -2.49
CA SER A 134 6.46 -21.56 -1.53
C SER A 134 6.25 -20.20 -2.22
N SER A 135 6.95 -19.95 -3.33
CA SER A 135 6.84 -18.69 -4.09
C SER A 135 5.44 -18.50 -4.69
N THR A 136 4.88 -19.55 -5.31
CA THR A 136 3.51 -19.55 -5.82
C THR A 136 2.50 -19.34 -4.69
N LEU A 137 2.69 -20.04 -3.56
CA LEU A 137 1.80 -19.94 -2.42
C LEU A 137 1.75 -18.51 -1.86
N ILE A 138 2.89 -17.81 -1.75
CA ILE A 138 2.92 -16.41 -1.30
C ILE A 138 2.05 -15.50 -2.21
N VAL A 139 2.12 -15.69 -3.52
CA VAL A 139 1.31 -14.91 -4.47
C VAL A 139 -0.18 -15.21 -4.30
N VAL A 140 -0.54 -16.50 -4.18
CA VAL A 140 -1.92 -16.95 -3.94
C VAL A 140 -2.47 -16.36 -2.65
N LEU A 141 -1.71 -16.46 -1.55
CA LEU A 141 -2.10 -15.95 -0.24
C LEU A 141 -2.26 -14.43 -0.24
N GLY A 142 -1.41 -13.69 -0.95
CA GLY A 142 -1.59 -12.24 -1.13
C GLY A 142 -2.88 -11.89 -1.87
N GLY A 143 -3.25 -12.69 -2.88
CA GLY A 143 -4.52 -12.56 -3.59
C GLY A 143 -5.73 -12.86 -2.69
N LEU A 144 -5.69 -13.97 -1.96
CA LEU A 144 -6.75 -14.37 -1.03
C LEU A 144 -6.91 -13.37 0.13
N LYS A 145 -5.82 -12.86 0.69
CA LYS A 145 -5.86 -11.79 1.69
C LYS A 145 -6.60 -10.55 1.18
N THR A 146 -6.34 -10.15 -0.07
CA THR A 146 -7.04 -9.03 -0.71
C THR A 146 -8.53 -9.33 -0.86
N LEU A 147 -8.88 -10.55 -1.26
CA LEU A 147 -10.26 -11.00 -1.39
C LEU A 147 -10.99 -10.97 -0.03
N PHE A 148 -10.38 -11.51 1.02
CA PHE A 148 -10.96 -11.58 2.37
C PHE A 148 -11.21 -10.19 2.97
N GLY A 149 -10.29 -9.24 2.75
CA GLY A 149 -10.51 -7.83 3.12
C GLY A 149 -11.66 -7.19 2.35
N GLY A 150 -11.82 -7.54 1.07
CA GLY A 150 -12.94 -7.11 0.25
C GLY A 150 -14.28 -7.70 0.71
N MET A 151 -14.32 -9.01 0.98
CA MET A 151 -15.49 -9.71 1.52
C MET A 151 -15.95 -9.09 2.83
N SER A 152 -15.02 -8.85 3.76
CA SER A 152 -15.33 -8.25 5.07
C SER A 152 -15.84 -6.82 4.97
N THR A 153 -15.43 -6.07 3.93
CA THR A 153 -15.98 -4.72 3.69
C THR A 153 -17.40 -4.77 3.13
N VAL A 154 -17.68 -5.74 2.25
CA VAL A 154 -18.97 -5.85 1.55
C VAL A 154 -20.02 -6.54 2.41
N TYR A 155 -19.59 -7.45 3.27
CA TYR A 155 -20.47 -8.14 4.19
C TYR A 155 -21.10 -7.12 5.14
N ALA A 156 -22.42 -6.96 4.99
CA ALA A 156 -23.25 -6.19 5.89
C ALA A 156 -24.22 -7.18 6.54
N GLU A 157 -24.10 -7.39 7.85
CA GLU A 157 -24.99 -8.27 8.62
C GLU A 157 -26.47 -7.86 8.56
N ARG A 158 -26.75 -6.65 8.04
CA ARG A 158 -28.09 -6.05 7.96
C ARG A 158 -29.11 -6.87 7.16
N ASP A 159 -28.66 -7.75 6.27
CA ASP A 159 -29.53 -8.61 5.45
C ASP A 159 -29.83 -9.97 6.11
N GLY A 160 -29.29 -10.25 7.31
CA GLY A 160 -29.56 -11.47 8.10
C GLY A 160 -28.98 -12.78 7.53
N LEU A 161 -28.19 -12.71 6.45
CA LEU A 161 -27.57 -13.87 5.80
C LEU A 161 -26.15 -14.09 6.33
N THR A 162 -25.78 -15.35 6.58
CA THR A 162 -24.40 -15.72 6.96
C THR A 162 -23.44 -15.60 5.78
N ILE A 163 -22.14 -15.54 6.05
CA ILE A 163 -21.11 -15.52 5.00
C ILE A 163 -21.16 -16.76 4.11
N GLU A 164 -21.47 -17.94 4.67
CA GLU A 164 -21.65 -19.18 3.90
C GLU A 164 -22.81 -19.09 2.93
N THR A 165 -23.88 -18.39 3.32
CA THR A 165 -25.02 -18.15 2.42
C THR A 165 -24.59 -17.27 1.25
N TYR A 166 -23.81 -16.22 1.50
CA TYR A 166 -23.22 -15.39 0.44
C TYR A 166 -22.26 -16.16 -0.46
N LEU A 167 -21.53 -17.15 0.09
CA LEU A 167 -20.62 -18.02 -0.66
C LEU A 167 -21.29 -19.22 -1.31
N SER A 168 -22.60 -19.41 -1.10
CA SER A 168 -23.36 -20.47 -1.76
C SER A 168 -23.52 -20.21 -3.26
N ARG A 169 -23.78 -21.29 -4.01
CA ARG A 169 -23.93 -21.27 -5.48
C ARG A 169 -24.94 -20.26 -6.02
N ASN A 170 -25.92 -19.84 -5.21
CA ASN A 170 -26.96 -18.89 -5.57
C ASN A 170 -26.50 -17.42 -5.48
N HIS A 171 -25.63 -17.10 -4.52
CA HIS A 171 -25.33 -15.71 -4.14
C HIS A 171 -23.92 -15.28 -4.50
N ILE A 172 -22.99 -16.22 -4.59
CA ILE A 172 -21.54 -15.94 -4.66
C ILE A 172 -21.14 -15.05 -5.84
N GLN A 173 -21.75 -15.21 -7.01
CA GLN A 173 -21.46 -14.37 -8.16
C GLN A 173 -21.78 -12.89 -7.90
N SER A 174 -22.95 -12.62 -7.30
CA SER A 174 -23.39 -11.26 -6.99
C SER A 174 -22.58 -10.65 -5.85
N PHE A 175 -22.20 -11.48 -4.87
CA PHE A 175 -21.35 -11.09 -3.76
C PHE A 175 -19.94 -10.73 -4.24
N PHE A 176 -19.31 -11.57 -5.06
CA PHE A 176 -18.00 -11.29 -5.66
C PHE A 176 -18.03 -10.05 -6.56
N HIS A 177 -19.14 -9.77 -7.24
CA HIS A 177 -19.28 -8.54 -8.00
C HIS A 177 -19.29 -7.29 -7.09
N LYS A 178 -19.96 -7.34 -5.93
CA LYS A 178 -19.87 -6.25 -4.94
C LYS A 178 -18.43 -6.08 -4.43
N VAL A 179 -17.75 -7.19 -4.13
CA VAL A 179 -16.34 -7.20 -3.70
C VAL A 179 -15.42 -6.57 -4.75
N PHE A 180 -15.58 -6.96 -6.03
CA PHE A 180 -14.88 -6.36 -7.15
C PHE A 180 -15.03 -4.83 -7.17
N LYS A 181 -16.26 -4.32 -7.06
CA LYS A 181 -16.53 -2.87 -7.11
C LYS A 181 -15.81 -2.12 -5.99
N VAL A 182 -15.91 -2.62 -4.76
CA VAL A 182 -15.24 -2.00 -3.59
C VAL A 182 -13.73 -1.98 -3.75
N LEU A 183 -13.14 -3.12 -4.13
CA LEU A 183 -11.70 -3.23 -4.33
C LEU A 183 -11.23 -2.35 -5.50
N PHE A 184 -12.02 -2.24 -6.57
CA PHE A 184 -11.69 -1.40 -7.72
C PHE A 184 -11.68 0.08 -7.35
N VAL A 185 -12.74 0.56 -6.67
CA VAL A 185 -12.82 1.96 -6.23
C VAL A 185 -11.65 2.31 -5.31
N ARG A 186 -11.30 1.45 -4.35
CA ARG A 186 -10.12 1.64 -3.49
C ARG A 186 -8.82 1.68 -4.28
N SER A 187 -8.67 0.81 -5.28
CA SER A 187 -7.51 0.80 -6.16
C SER A 187 -7.40 2.11 -6.96
N GLN A 188 -8.52 2.68 -7.41
CA GLN A 188 -8.55 3.95 -8.14
C GLN A 188 -8.26 5.15 -7.22
N ALA A 189 -8.81 5.16 -6.01
CA ALA A 189 -8.50 6.17 -5.00
C ALA A 189 -7.01 6.19 -4.63
N ALA A 190 -6.35 5.04 -4.64
CA ALA A 190 -4.90 4.90 -4.45
C ALA A 190 -4.08 5.18 -5.73
N MET A 191 -4.70 5.69 -6.80
CA MET A 191 -4.08 6.00 -8.10
C MET A 191 -3.33 4.81 -8.73
N LEU A 192 -3.78 3.58 -8.47
CA LEU A 192 -3.18 2.37 -9.03
C LEU A 192 -3.71 2.10 -10.44
N CYS A 193 -2.85 1.50 -11.28
CA CYS A 193 -3.18 1.18 -12.66
C CYS A 193 -4.40 0.25 -12.77
N PRO A 194 -5.49 0.68 -13.43
CA PRO A 194 -6.69 -0.15 -13.62
C PRO A 194 -6.41 -1.48 -14.33
N LYS A 195 -5.52 -1.48 -15.33
CA LYS A 195 -5.13 -2.69 -16.07
C LYS A 195 -4.55 -3.76 -15.15
N VAL A 196 -3.66 -3.34 -14.26
CA VAL A 196 -3.03 -4.23 -13.27
C VAL A 196 -4.08 -4.76 -12.30
N PHE A 197 -5.03 -3.93 -11.88
CA PHE A 197 -6.14 -4.35 -11.03
C PHE A 197 -6.98 -5.45 -11.70
N HIS A 198 -7.44 -5.26 -12.94
CA HIS A 198 -8.24 -6.26 -13.64
C HIS A 198 -7.49 -7.58 -13.85
N LYS A 199 -6.18 -7.51 -14.12
CA LYS A 199 -5.35 -8.73 -14.18
C LYS A 199 -5.33 -9.45 -12.83
N ARG A 200 -5.05 -8.74 -11.73
CA ARG A 200 -5.01 -9.31 -10.39
C ARG A 200 -6.36 -9.86 -9.95
N TRP A 201 -7.47 -9.19 -10.28
CA TRP A 201 -8.81 -9.67 -9.95
C TRP A 201 -9.11 -11.02 -10.58
N ARG A 202 -8.75 -11.19 -11.86
CA ARG A 202 -8.85 -12.50 -12.54
C ARG A 202 -8.05 -13.57 -11.82
N ASP A 203 -6.81 -13.26 -11.44
CA ASP A 203 -5.93 -14.20 -10.76
C ASP A 203 -6.52 -14.59 -9.38
N ILE A 204 -7.05 -13.63 -8.62
CA ILE A 204 -7.74 -13.84 -7.34
C ILE A 204 -8.94 -14.79 -7.49
N VAL A 205 -9.79 -14.57 -8.50
CA VAL A 205 -10.94 -15.44 -8.77
C VAL A 205 -10.48 -16.85 -9.14
N GLY A 206 -9.39 -16.98 -9.91
CA GLY A 206 -8.76 -18.26 -10.21
C GLY A 206 -8.29 -18.98 -8.94
N TYR A 207 -7.54 -18.28 -8.08
CA TYR A 207 -7.07 -18.82 -6.80
C TYR A 207 -8.22 -19.27 -5.90
N TYR A 208 -9.29 -18.48 -5.80
CA TYR A 208 -10.47 -18.87 -5.02
C TYR A 208 -11.11 -20.14 -5.58
N THR A 209 -11.28 -20.21 -6.90
CA THR A 209 -11.88 -21.36 -7.59
C THR A 209 -11.04 -22.62 -7.35
N GLU A 210 -9.72 -22.54 -7.51
CA GLU A 210 -8.82 -23.68 -7.30
C GLU A 210 -8.74 -24.11 -5.83
N CYS A 211 -8.67 -23.16 -4.90
CA CYS A 211 -8.52 -23.45 -3.47
C CYS A 211 -9.80 -24.00 -2.83
N PHE A 212 -10.97 -23.51 -3.25
CA PHE A 212 -12.21 -23.76 -2.52
C PHE A 212 -13.33 -24.40 -3.32
N ILE A 213 -13.39 -24.21 -4.65
CA ILE A 213 -14.46 -24.81 -5.47
C ILE A 213 -14.03 -26.18 -5.97
N TYR A 214 -12.87 -26.27 -6.63
CA TYR A 214 -12.35 -27.54 -7.17
C TYR A 214 -12.00 -28.57 -6.08
N THR A 215 -11.81 -28.11 -4.85
CA THR A 215 -11.57 -28.95 -3.66
C THR A 215 -12.86 -29.33 -2.93
N GLY A 216 -14.03 -28.85 -3.38
CA GLY A 216 -15.33 -29.17 -2.78
C GLY A 216 -15.64 -28.47 -1.46
N VAL A 217 -14.93 -27.38 -1.11
CA VAL A 217 -15.19 -26.62 0.13
C VAL A 217 -16.45 -25.77 0.00
N PHE A 218 -16.70 -25.26 -1.20
CA PHE A 218 -17.93 -24.59 -1.63
C PHE A 218 -18.39 -25.14 -2.98
N ASP A 219 -19.70 -25.11 -3.21
CA ASP A 219 -20.30 -25.55 -4.47
C ASP A 219 -19.95 -24.62 -5.64
N GLU A 220 -19.94 -25.18 -6.84
CA GLU A 220 -19.77 -24.41 -8.07
C GLU A 220 -20.93 -23.42 -8.26
N PRO A 221 -20.65 -22.13 -8.59
CA PRO A 221 -21.67 -21.13 -8.77
C PRO A 221 -22.58 -21.42 -9.95
N HIS A 222 -23.88 -21.10 -9.82
CA HIS A 222 -24.83 -21.19 -10.93
C HIS A 222 -24.49 -20.27 -12.11
N LYS A 223 -23.80 -19.16 -11.82
CA LYS A 223 -23.36 -18.19 -12.82
C LYS A 223 -21.86 -17.98 -12.68
N PRO A 224 -21.11 -17.92 -13.79
CA PRO A 224 -19.67 -17.68 -13.73
C PRO A 224 -19.38 -16.33 -13.07
N PHE A 225 -18.24 -16.26 -12.37
CA PHE A 225 -17.76 -15.02 -11.77
C PHE A 225 -17.61 -13.92 -12.83
N ILE A 226 -17.94 -12.68 -12.42
CA ILE A 226 -17.72 -11.52 -13.27
C ILE A 226 -16.25 -11.14 -13.22
N VAL A 227 -15.54 -11.38 -14.33
CA VAL A 227 -14.12 -11.05 -14.48
C VAL A 227 -13.98 -10.13 -15.70
N PRO A 228 -14.22 -8.82 -15.57
CA PRO A 228 -14.19 -7.91 -16.70
C PRO A 228 -12.76 -7.81 -17.26
N LYS A 229 -12.62 -7.92 -18.58
CA LYS A 229 -11.34 -7.68 -19.25
C LYS A 229 -11.09 -6.18 -19.36
N TRP A 230 -9.92 -5.73 -18.91
CA TRP A 230 -9.48 -4.37 -19.19
C TRP A 230 -9.34 -4.20 -20.70
N LYS A 231 -9.96 -3.14 -21.24
CA LYS A 231 -9.76 -2.72 -22.62
C LYS A 231 -8.72 -1.62 -22.58
N ASP A 232 -7.52 -1.91 -23.07
CA ASP A 232 -6.57 -0.86 -23.37
C ASP A 232 -7.21 0.10 -24.40
N PRO A 233 -6.85 1.40 -24.36
CA PRO A 233 -6.99 2.22 -25.56
C PRO A 233 -6.36 1.42 -26.70
N LYS A 234 -7.17 1.08 -27.72
CA LYS A 234 -6.73 0.19 -28.81
C LYS A 234 -5.54 0.75 -29.58
N ASP A 235 -5.36 2.06 -29.49
CA ASP A 235 -4.33 2.79 -30.19
C ASP A 235 -3.33 3.34 -29.17
N ALA A 236 -2.03 3.22 -29.48
CA ALA A 236 -1.04 4.10 -28.88
C ALA A 236 -1.50 5.55 -29.07
N ALA A 237 -1.06 6.47 -28.21
CA ALA A 237 -1.23 7.89 -28.53
C ALA A 237 -0.73 8.09 -29.97
N PRO A 238 -1.53 8.68 -30.87
CA PRO A 238 -1.18 8.77 -32.27
C PRO A 238 0.20 9.42 -32.38
N THR A 239 1.17 8.67 -32.87
CA THR A 239 2.52 9.16 -33.16
C THR A 239 2.49 9.76 -34.55
N PHE A 240 2.85 11.03 -34.67
CA PHE A 240 2.91 11.74 -35.94
C PHE A 240 4.26 11.50 -36.62
N LEU A 241 4.26 10.96 -37.84
CA LEU A 241 5.48 10.89 -38.64
C LEU A 241 5.93 12.29 -39.07
N VAL A 242 7.11 12.69 -38.62
CA VAL A 242 7.79 13.91 -39.10
C VAL A 242 8.50 13.54 -40.41
N GLY A 243 7.81 13.68 -41.55
CA GLY A 243 8.40 13.31 -42.85
C GLY A 243 7.45 13.19 -44.05
N GLY A 244 6.21 13.66 -43.96
CA GLY A 244 5.28 13.75 -45.10
C GLY A 244 4.51 12.48 -45.44
N ASN A 245 4.99 11.29 -45.08
CA ASN A 245 4.22 10.06 -45.21
C ASN A 245 3.35 9.83 -43.99
N THR A 246 2.04 9.72 -44.19
CA THR A 246 1.11 9.33 -43.13
C THR A 246 1.02 7.82 -43.00
N THR A 247 0.97 7.31 -41.78
CA THR A 247 0.59 5.93 -41.50
C THR A 247 -0.87 5.70 -41.86
N GLN A 248 -1.28 4.45 -42.10
CA GLN A 248 -2.70 4.12 -42.37
C GLN A 248 -3.64 4.61 -41.26
N GLN A 249 -3.17 4.62 -40.00
CA GLN A 249 -3.95 5.09 -38.86
C GLN A 249 -4.12 6.61 -38.86
N GLU A 250 -3.05 7.35 -39.16
CA GLU A 250 -3.12 8.81 -39.35
C GLU A 250 -4.02 9.16 -40.53
N SER A 251 -3.84 8.49 -41.67
CA SER A 251 -4.66 8.70 -42.86
C SER A 251 -6.15 8.48 -42.56
N ASN A 252 -6.48 7.39 -41.85
CA ASN A 252 -7.85 7.15 -41.42
C ASN A 252 -8.36 8.23 -40.43
N ARG A 253 -7.56 8.69 -39.47
CA ARG A 253 -8.01 9.71 -38.51
C ARG A 253 -8.27 11.07 -39.18
N TRP A 254 -7.42 11.45 -40.13
CA TRP A 254 -7.46 12.78 -40.75
C TRP A 254 -8.37 12.80 -41.97
N PHE A 255 -8.34 11.76 -42.80
CA PHE A 255 -9.00 11.75 -44.10
C PHE A 255 -10.22 10.81 -44.18
N ALA A 256 -10.45 9.91 -43.23
CA ALA A 256 -11.61 9.02 -43.33
C ALA A 256 -12.94 9.79 -43.26
N ASN A 257 -13.92 9.23 -43.97
CA ASN A 257 -15.29 9.71 -44.03
C ASN A 257 -15.43 11.16 -44.52
N ILE A 258 -14.44 11.67 -45.26
CA ILE A 258 -14.60 12.88 -46.07
C ILE A 258 -15.33 12.47 -47.36
N PRO A 259 -16.53 13.00 -47.64
CA PRO A 259 -17.29 12.58 -48.81
C PRO A 259 -16.57 12.97 -50.11
N LEU A 260 -16.52 12.07 -51.10
CA LEU A 260 -15.85 12.33 -52.38
C LEU A 260 -16.52 13.40 -53.26
N LYS A 261 -17.73 13.83 -52.91
CA LYS A 261 -18.55 14.76 -53.71
C LYS A 261 -18.47 16.21 -53.23
N ILE A 262 -17.68 16.50 -52.19
CA ILE A 262 -17.50 17.87 -51.70
C ILE A 262 -16.35 18.54 -52.43
N LYS A 263 -16.31 19.87 -52.38
CA LYS A 263 -15.18 20.62 -52.93
C LYS A 263 -13.94 20.49 -52.06
N ASP A 264 -12.77 20.69 -52.65
CA ASP A 264 -11.50 20.61 -51.96
C ASP A 264 -11.42 21.57 -50.78
N GLU A 265 -12.01 22.78 -50.89
CA GLU A 265 -12.04 23.76 -49.79
C GLU A 265 -12.85 23.25 -48.59
N GLU A 266 -13.94 22.52 -48.85
CA GLU A 266 -14.78 21.93 -47.81
C GLU A 266 -14.06 20.75 -47.13
N ALA A 267 -13.32 19.95 -47.89
CA ALA A 267 -12.48 18.88 -47.37
C ALA A 267 -11.36 19.42 -46.46
N VAL A 268 -10.68 20.49 -46.89
CA VAL A 268 -9.65 21.17 -46.09
C VAL A 268 -10.24 21.71 -44.79
N SER A 269 -11.44 22.31 -44.83
CA SER A 269 -12.11 22.80 -43.62
C SER A 269 -12.42 21.69 -42.62
N ILE A 270 -12.84 20.50 -43.08
CA ILE A 270 -13.08 19.33 -42.21
C ILE A 270 -11.78 18.88 -41.53
N ILE A 271 -10.68 18.81 -42.28
CA ILE A 271 -9.37 18.43 -41.75
C ILE A 271 -8.90 19.45 -40.71
N GLN A 272 -9.00 20.74 -41.02
CA GLN A 272 -8.62 21.82 -40.12
C GLN A 272 -9.41 21.76 -38.81
N LYS A 273 -10.73 21.58 -38.86
CA LYS A 273 -11.56 21.42 -37.65
C LYS A 273 -11.15 20.23 -36.78
N ARG A 274 -10.77 19.10 -37.40
CA ARG A 274 -10.28 17.91 -36.68
C ARG A 274 -8.96 18.21 -35.97
N LEU A 275 -8.04 18.90 -36.65
CA LEU A 275 -6.76 19.33 -36.09
C LEU A 275 -6.96 20.32 -34.93
N GLU A 276 -7.76 21.36 -35.12
CA GLU A 276 -8.05 22.36 -34.10
C GLU A 276 -8.64 21.74 -32.84
N ARG A 277 -9.56 20.78 -32.99
CA ARG A 277 -10.13 20.02 -31.86
C ARG A 277 -9.05 19.24 -31.10
N ASP A 278 -8.19 18.54 -31.81
CA ASP A 278 -7.14 17.73 -31.20
C ASP A 278 -6.10 18.63 -30.49
N MET A 279 -5.74 19.76 -31.09
CA MET A 279 -4.88 20.79 -30.48
C MET A 279 -5.53 21.41 -29.23
N ALA A 280 -6.81 21.75 -29.29
CA ALA A 280 -7.55 22.28 -28.14
C ALA A 280 -7.57 21.28 -26.97
N TYR A 281 -7.78 19.99 -27.25
CA TYR A 281 -7.72 18.94 -26.24
C TYR A 281 -6.34 18.81 -25.61
N ILE A 282 -5.27 18.78 -26.42
CA ILE A 282 -3.89 18.74 -25.94
C ILE A 282 -3.59 19.95 -25.06
N LYS A 283 -3.94 21.16 -25.53
CA LYS A 283 -3.77 22.40 -24.77
C LYS A 283 -4.45 22.32 -23.41
N GLN A 284 -5.70 21.87 -23.37
CA GLN A 284 -6.46 21.78 -22.13
C GLN A 284 -5.82 20.81 -21.13
N VAL A 285 -5.41 19.62 -21.58
CA VAL A 285 -4.75 18.63 -20.72
C VAL A 285 -3.42 19.18 -20.18
N CYS A 286 -2.63 19.83 -21.04
CA CYS A 286 -1.36 20.44 -20.65
C CYS A 286 -1.57 21.61 -19.67
N LEU A 287 -2.58 22.46 -19.87
CA LEU A 287 -2.89 23.57 -18.96
C LEU A 287 -3.31 23.09 -17.57
N VAL A 288 -4.15 22.05 -17.49
CA VAL A 288 -4.52 21.44 -16.20
C VAL A 288 -3.26 20.94 -15.48
N LYS A 289 -2.36 20.25 -16.19
CA LYS A 289 -1.11 19.78 -15.61
C LYS A 289 -0.15 20.90 -15.24
N PHE A 290 -0.12 21.98 -16.01
CA PHE A 290 0.67 23.16 -15.70
C PHE A 290 0.19 23.85 -14.42
N GLU A 291 -1.12 24.00 -14.24
CA GLU A 291 -1.66 24.58 -13.00
C GLU A 291 -1.32 23.71 -11.78
N GLU A 292 -1.43 22.38 -11.88
CA GLU A 292 -0.99 21.48 -10.80
C GLU A 292 0.50 21.68 -10.43
N LEU A 293 1.37 21.99 -11.41
CA LEU A 293 2.79 22.29 -11.16
C LEU A 293 2.97 23.65 -10.47
N LEU A 294 2.20 24.66 -10.90
CA LEU A 294 2.23 26.00 -10.29
C LEU A 294 1.72 25.98 -8.85
N GLU A 295 0.65 25.23 -8.57
CA GLU A 295 0.13 25.05 -7.22
C GLU A 295 1.17 24.41 -6.29
N ARG A 296 1.84 23.34 -6.74
CA ARG A 296 2.92 22.70 -5.99
C ARG A 296 4.10 23.63 -5.79
N GLU A 297 4.47 24.41 -6.80
CA GLU A 297 5.54 25.40 -6.71
C GLU A 297 5.21 26.49 -5.67
N ARG A 298 4.01 27.07 -5.73
CA ARG A 298 3.54 28.08 -4.76
C ARG A 298 3.54 27.50 -3.34
N ARG A 299 3.03 26.27 -3.16
CA ARG A 299 3.05 25.55 -1.88
C ARG A 299 4.47 25.34 -1.38
N ASN A 300 5.38 24.86 -2.24
CA ASN A 300 6.77 24.60 -1.87
C ASN A 300 7.46 25.91 -1.46
N LYS A 301 7.25 27.02 -2.18
CA LYS A 301 7.72 28.35 -1.76
C LYS A 301 7.19 28.78 -0.38
N ALA A 302 5.94 28.46 -0.04
CA ALA A 302 5.39 28.72 1.28
C ALA A 302 6.03 27.82 2.36
N PHE A 303 6.32 26.55 2.02
CA PHE A 303 7.02 25.62 2.91
C PHE A 303 8.47 26.02 3.17
N LEU A 304 9.17 26.63 2.21
CA LEU A 304 10.52 27.15 2.43
C LEU A 304 10.56 28.25 3.51
N LYS A 305 9.45 29.00 3.69
CA LYS A 305 9.35 30.06 4.70
C LYS A 305 9.00 29.55 6.10
N THR A 306 8.34 28.39 6.19
CA THR A 306 7.73 27.87 7.42
C THR A 306 8.33 26.55 7.90
N GLY A 307 9.00 25.82 7.02
CA GLY A 307 9.58 24.52 7.29
C GLY A 307 10.87 24.60 8.08
N LEU A 308 11.05 23.66 9.00
CA LEU A 308 12.26 23.50 9.78
C LEU A 308 13.22 22.54 9.08
N VAL A 309 14.44 23.00 8.80
CA VAL A 309 15.47 22.22 8.11
C VAL A 309 16.04 21.16 9.04
N LYS A 310 16.02 19.89 8.62
CA LYS A 310 16.68 18.79 9.32
C LYS A 310 18.19 18.82 9.04
N PRO A 311 19.05 18.89 10.06
CA PRO A 311 20.50 18.95 9.85
C PRO A 311 21.08 17.61 9.36
N LEU A 312 22.16 17.65 8.60
CA LEU A 312 22.81 16.47 8.03
C LEU A 312 23.52 15.61 9.08
N ARG A 313 24.09 16.25 10.11
CA ARG A 313 24.85 15.62 11.20
C ARG A 313 24.09 15.67 12.52
N CYS A 314 24.28 14.63 13.31
CA CYS A 314 23.74 14.53 14.65
C CYS A 314 24.81 14.98 15.65
N ASN A 315 24.46 15.91 16.52
CA ASN A 315 25.21 16.15 17.75
C ASN A 315 24.18 16.27 18.88
N SER A 316 24.45 15.58 19.99
CA SER A 316 23.56 15.47 21.16
C SER A 316 23.15 16.80 21.81
N HIS A 317 23.75 17.90 21.37
CA HIS A 317 23.55 19.25 21.88
C HIS A 317 22.72 20.15 20.95
N THR A 318 22.25 19.68 19.78
CA THR A 318 21.42 20.48 18.88
C THR A 318 19.94 20.05 18.90
N PRO A 319 19.03 20.89 19.42
CA PRO A 319 17.59 20.60 19.44
C PRO A 319 16.98 20.38 18.04
N HIS A 320 17.60 20.97 17.00
CA HIS A 320 17.13 20.93 15.62
C HIS A 320 17.31 19.58 14.93
N TYR A 321 18.07 18.63 15.51
CA TYR A 321 18.21 17.29 14.94
C TYR A 321 16.87 16.53 14.85
N TYR A 322 15.93 16.87 15.73
CA TYR A 322 14.60 16.26 15.82
C TYR A 322 13.57 16.89 14.90
N ASN A 323 13.96 17.80 13.98
CA ASN A 323 13.04 18.30 12.97
C ASN A 323 12.50 17.12 12.16
N THR A 324 11.23 16.79 12.40
CA THR A 324 10.55 15.66 11.80
C THR A 324 10.30 15.95 10.33
N VAL A 325 10.58 14.95 9.49
CA VAL A 325 10.41 14.98 8.04
C VAL A 325 9.61 13.73 7.63
N GLY A 326 9.09 13.70 6.41
CA GLY A 326 8.19 12.68 5.90
C GLY A 326 6.89 13.28 5.39
N ALA A 327 5.98 12.42 4.90
CA ALA A 327 4.71 12.83 4.32
C ALA A 327 3.85 13.67 5.29
N ASP A 328 3.83 13.32 6.58
CA ASP A 328 3.07 14.03 7.61
C ASP A 328 3.69 15.39 8.01
N LYS A 329 4.95 15.62 7.62
CA LYS A 329 5.71 16.86 7.88
C LYS A 329 6.37 17.33 6.58
N LEU A 330 5.53 17.47 5.56
CA LEU A 330 6.00 17.74 4.21
C LEU A 330 6.72 19.10 4.09
N ASN A 331 6.26 20.11 4.84
CA ASN A 331 6.91 21.42 4.89
C ASN A 331 8.39 21.34 5.30
N ASN A 332 8.70 20.60 6.36
CA ASN A 332 10.06 20.36 6.82
C ASN A 332 10.86 19.54 5.81
N THR A 333 10.22 18.58 5.15
CA THR A 333 10.85 17.76 4.09
C THR A 333 11.29 18.62 2.92
N VAL A 334 10.40 19.47 2.41
CA VAL A 334 10.69 20.40 1.31
C VAL A 334 11.80 21.37 1.72
N ALA A 335 11.68 22.02 2.88
CA ALA A 335 12.72 22.92 3.39
C ALA A 335 14.08 22.23 3.52
N THR A 336 14.10 21.00 4.04
CA THR A 336 15.32 20.19 4.16
C THR A 336 15.94 19.88 2.80
N PHE A 337 15.13 19.50 1.81
CA PHE A 337 15.61 19.20 0.47
C PHE A 337 16.24 20.42 -0.20
N TYR A 338 15.57 21.58 -0.17
CA TYR A 338 16.09 22.79 -0.80
C TYR A 338 17.29 23.40 -0.05
N ALA A 339 17.42 23.16 1.25
CA ALA A 339 18.57 23.62 2.02
C ALA A 339 19.86 22.84 1.70
N HIS A 340 19.75 21.52 1.47
CA HIS A 340 20.93 20.65 1.30
C HIS A 340 21.14 20.17 -0.13
N GLY A 341 20.13 20.25 -0.99
CA GLY A 341 20.18 19.80 -2.38
C GLY A 341 20.04 18.29 -2.58
N VAL A 342 20.29 17.85 -3.80
CA VAL A 342 20.15 16.44 -4.23
C VAL A 342 21.35 15.63 -3.71
N GLY A 343 21.07 14.49 -3.07
CA GLY A 343 22.12 13.53 -2.70
C GLY A 343 22.98 13.95 -1.49
N ALA A 344 22.54 14.92 -0.69
CA ALA A 344 23.28 15.46 0.45
C ALA A 344 23.64 14.44 1.55
N LYS A 345 23.05 13.23 1.51
CA LYS A 345 23.33 12.14 2.45
C LYS A 345 23.13 10.77 1.79
N LEU A 346 23.91 9.78 2.24
CA LEU A 346 23.67 8.38 1.90
C LEU A 346 22.25 7.97 2.31
N HIS A 347 21.57 7.20 1.46
CA HIS A 347 20.15 6.82 1.63
C HIS A 347 19.22 8.04 1.81
N TYR A 348 19.36 9.04 0.93
CA TYR A 348 18.66 10.33 1.06
C TYR A 348 17.14 10.23 1.14
N CYS A 349 16.52 9.29 0.41
CA CYS A 349 15.09 9.01 0.54
C CYS A 349 14.71 8.58 1.96
N SER A 350 15.53 7.73 2.61
CA SER A 350 15.32 7.35 4.02
C SER A 350 15.54 8.52 4.97
N PHE A 351 16.53 9.37 4.70
CA PHE A 351 16.80 10.56 5.51
C PHE A 351 15.60 11.52 5.55
N LEU A 352 14.91 11.66 4.41
CA LEU A 352 13.68 12.44 4.24
C LEU A 352 12.40 11.66 4.62
N CYS A 353 12.51 10.42 5.10
CA CYS A 353 11.39 9.55 5.48
C CYS A 353 10.46 9.12 4.31
N PHE A 354 11.02 8.92 3.12
CA PHE A 354 10.37 8.39 1.91
C PHE A 354 11.03 7.09 1.40
N TYR A 355 11.52 6.23 2.31
CA TYR A 355 12.13 4.96 1.91
C TYR A 355 11.16 4.12 1.06
N GLY A 356 11.62 3.65 -0.10
CA GLY A 356 10.80 2.89 -1.06
C GLY A 356 9.75 3.72 -1.82
N ASN A 357 9.66 5.03 -1.59
CA ASN A 357 8.62 5.89 -2.17
C ASN A 357 9.18 7.18 -2.84
N ALA A 358 10.24 7.00 -3.63
CA ALA A 358 10.89 8.09 -4.36
C ALA A 358 9.95 8.80 -5.35
N LYS A 359 8.97 8.09 -5.93
CA LYS A 359 8.00 8.67 -6.87
C LYS A 359 7.13 9.74 -6.21
N GLN A 360 6.62 9.46 -5.00
CA GLN A 360 5.86 10.44 -4.25
C GLN A 360 6.76 11.61 -3.86
N LEU A 361 7.96 11.34 -3.34
CA LEU A 361 8.91 12.40 -2.98
C LEU A 361 9.20 13.35 -4.16
N ASN A 362 9.49 12.81 -5.34
CA ASN A 362 9.73 13.62 -6.56
C ASN A 362 8.53 14.50 -6.92
N THR A 363 7.32 13.95 -6.78
CA THR A 363 6.07 14.69 -7.04
C THR A 363 5.90 15.83 -6.05
N GLU A 364 6.12 15.58 -4.76
CA GLU A 364 5.97 16.59 -3.72
C GLU A 364 7.04 17.69 -3.80
N LEU A 365 8.26 17.32 -4.17
CA LEU A 365 9.35 18.27 -4.41
C LEU A 365 9.19 19.03 -5.74
N ASN A 366 8.16 18.72 -6.53
CA ASN A 366 7.91 19.30 -7.85
C ASN A 366 9.11 19.13 -8.81
N LEU A 367 9.84 18.01 -8.70
CA LEU A 367 11.03 17.77 -9.52
C LEU A 367 10.65 17.47 -10.98
N PRO A 368 11.46 17.91 -11.94
CA PRO A 368 11.22 17.64 -13.34
C PRO A 368 11.25 16.13 -13.62
N SER A 369 10.30 15.68 -14.43
CA SER A 369 10.22 14.35 -15.00
C SER A 369 10.00 14.47 -16.50
N SER A 370 10.20 13.39 -17.26
CA SER A 370 9.91 13.39 -18.70
C SER A 370 8.48 13.83 -19.01
N ALA A 371 7.52 13.45 -18.15
CA ALA A 371 6.11 13.84 -18.33
C ALA A 371 5.87 15.34 -18.08
N THR A 372 6.44 15.91 -17.02
CA THR A 372 6.26 17.34 -16.71
C THR A 372 7.00 18.23 -17.71
N LEU A 373 8.20 17.83 -18.13
CA LEU A 373 8.94 18.51 -19.19
C LEU A 373 8.17 18.47 -20.51
N ASN A 374 7.59 17.32 -20.87
CA ASN A 374 6.80 17.22 -22.10
C ASN A 374 5.57 18.16 -22.08
N VAL A 375 4.89 18.30 -20.93
CA VAL A 375 3.79 19.27 -20.78
C VAL A 375 4.28 20.71 -21.02
N LEU A 376 5.39 21.11 -20.39
CA LEU A 376 5.93 22.45 -20.52
C LEU A 376 6.40 22.75 -21.95
N LEU A 377 7.11 21.81 -22.57
CA LEU A 377 7.58 21.91 -23.95
C LEU A 377 6.42 21.97 -24.94
N THR A 378 5.37 21.17 -24.73
CA THR A 378 4.17 21.20 -25.57
C THR A 378 3.50 22.57 -25.51
N LEU A 379 3.27 23.12 -24.32
CA LEU A 379 2.70 24.45 -24.18
C LEU A 379 3.57 25.52 -24.83
N LEU A 380 4.90 25.43 -24.65
CA LEU A 380 5.85 26.37 -25.23
C LEU A 380 5.79 26.36 -26.77
N VAL A 381 5.78 25.18 -27.39
CA VAL A 381 5.68 25.03 -28.85
C VAL A 381 4.31 25.49 -29.36
N MET A 382 3.23 25.24 -28.60
CA MET A 382 1.89 25.70 -28.98
C MET A 382 1.73 27.22 -28.95
N GLU A 383 2.36 27.91 -28.00
CA GLU A 383 2.36 29.37 -27.93
C GLU A 383 3.38 30.00 -28.91
N HIS A 384 4.45 29.28 -29.24
CA HIS A 384 5.48 29.71 -30.18
C HIS A 384 5.75 28.65 -31.27
N PRO A 385 4.89 28.57 -32.31
CA PRO A 385 4.99 27.53 -33.34
C PRO A 385 6.28 27.56 -34.17
N LEU A 386 7.07 28.63 -34.09
CA LEU A 386 8.40 28.74 -34.72
C LEU A 386 9.47 27.89 -34.02
N ILE A 387 9.20 27.39 -32.81
CA ILE A 387 10.11 26.50 -32.08
C ILE A 387 10.14 25.14 -32.78
N THR A 388 11.31 24.76 -33.28
CA THR A 388 11.53 23.48 -33.95
C THR A 388 12.10 22.43 -32.98
N PRO A 389 11.93 21.13 -33.25
CA PRO A 389 12.61 20.07 -32.50
C PRO A 389 14.13 20.27 -32.44
N SER A 390 14.74 20.67 -33.56
CA SER A 390 16.18 20.96 -33.63
C SER A 390 16.64 22.14 -32.77
N TRP A 391 15.74 23.09 -32.49
CA TRP A 391 16.01 24.19 -31.56
C TRP A 391 16.00 23.67 -30.12
N LEU A 392 15.03 22.83 -29.76
CA LEU A 392 14.92 22.21 -28.44
C LEU A 392 16.07 21.23 -28.14
N GLU A 393 16.62 20.54 -29.14
CA GLU A 393 17.74 19.61 -28.97
C GLU A 393 19.09 20.30 -28.75
N LYS A 394 19.25 21.54 -29.22
CA LYS A 394 20.52 22.29 -29.20
C LYS A 394 20.66 23.27 -28.03
N TRP A 395 19.62 23.39 -27.20
CA TRP A 395 19.54 24.28 -26.04
C TRP A 395 19.77 23.47 -24.77
#